data_AF-A0A1L3ND13-F1
#
_entry.id   AF-A0A1L3ND13-F1
#
_cell.length_a   1.000
_cell.length_b   1.000
_cell.length_c   1.000
_cell.angle_alpha   90.00
_cell.angle_beta   90.00
_cell.angle_gamma   90.00
#
_symmetry.space_group_name_H-M   'P 1'
#
loop_
_entity.id
_entity.type
_entity.pdbx_description
1 polymer ?
#
loop_
_entity_poly.entity_id
_entity_poly.type
_entity_poly.pdbx_seq_one_letter_code
_entity_poly.pdbx_strand_id
1 'polypeptide(L)'
;MNLEELRLDCSIKQKKGLHFILASIIIWCAVLVIHITSLPILTKNLFTFCCTAPLMPLAYMISKAIKVDFTNKENPLTNLGVLFSVNQMLYLLIAMWIYQEVPEKMLMVLAMIFGAHLMPYGWLYKSKTYIGMSVFIPIVVLIIGLNFKPHIIAVIMILFEIVFSLLLMVEIKK
;
A
#
# COMPACT_ATOMS: atom_id res chain seq x y z
N MET A 1 -7.32 10.56 -26.87
CA MET A 1 -7.65 11.06 -25.52
C MET A 1 -6.54 11.99 -25.06
N ASN A 2 -6.88 13.13 -24.47
CA ASN A 2 -5.90 13.97 -23.78
C ASN A 2 -5.50 13.34 -22.42
N LEU A 3 -4.48 13.90 -21.75
CA LEU A 3 -3.96 13.36 -20.50
C LEU A 3 -5.04 13.28 -19.39
N GLU A 4 -5.91 14.27 -19.28
CA GLU A 4 -6.95 14.30 -18.25
C GLU A 4 -8.03 13.25 -18.49
N GLU A 5 -8.40 13.02 -19.75
CA GLU A 5 -9.30 11.94 -20.15
C GLU A 5 -8.68 10.57 -19.83
N LEU A 6 -7.39 10.38 -20.12
CA LEU A 6 -6.69 9.13 -19.80
C LEU A 6 -6.65 8.86 -18.29
N ARG A 7 -6.37 9.89 -17.48
CA ARG A 7 -6.39 9.77 -16.01
C ARG A 7 -7.78 9.44 -15.47
N LEU A 8 -8.81 10.09 -16.01
CA LEU A 8 -10.20 9.83 -15.62
C LEU A 8 -10.62 8.40 -15.98
N ASP A 9 -10.31 7.94 -17.19
CA ASP A 9 -10.58 6.58 -17.64
C ASP A 9 -9.91 5.53 -16.72
N CYS A 10 -8.63 5.71 -16.40
CA CYS A 10 -7.93 4.87 -15.43
C CYS A 10 -8.61 4.89 -14.06
N SER A 11 -8.94 6.07 -13.53
CA SER A 11 -9.61 6.24 -12.24
C SER A 11 -10.94 5.47 -12.17
N ILE A 12 -11.75 5.53 -13.23
CA ILE A 12 -13.07 4.89 -13.27
C ILE A 12 -12.92 3.38 -13.44
N LYS A 13 -12.22 2.93 -14.50
CA LYS A 13 -12.11 1.49 -14.84
C LYS A 13 -11.37 0.68 -13.77
N GLN A 14 -10.36 1.28 -13.14
CA GLN A 14 -9.60 0.64 -12.05
C GLN A 14 -10.21 0.88 -10.66
N LYS A 15 -11.33 1.61 -10.56
CA LYS A 15 -11.94 2.06 -9.30
C LYS A 15 -10.89 2.66 -8.35
N LYS A 16 -10.09 3.58 -8.88
CA LYS A 16 -8.99 4.26 -8.17
C LYS A 16 -8.03 3.31 -7.46
N GLY A 17 -7.85 2.07 -7.93
CA GLY A 17 -6.94 1.12 -7.30
C GLY A 17 -7.48 0.46 -6.02
N LEU A 18 -8.78 0.57 -5.71
CA LEU A 18 -9.38 0.07 -4.45
C LEU A 18 -9.03 -1.40 -4.13
N HIS A 19 -8.95 -2.25 -5.14
CA HIS A 19 -8.57 -3.66 -5.01
C HIS A 19 -7.17 -3.88 -4.39
N PHE A 20 -6.22 -2.97 -4.62
CA PHE A 20 -4.91 -3.02 -3.96
C PHE A 20 -4.99 -2.65 -2.47
N ILE A 21 -5.79 -1.64 -2.12
CA ILE A 21 -5.99 -1.20 -0.73
C ILE A 21 -6.81 -2.25 0.06
N LEU A 22 -7.72 -2.97 -0.60
CA LEU A 22 -8.39 -4.11 0.03
C LEU A 22 -7.44 -5.30 0.23
N ALA A 23 -6.55 -5.55 -0.74
CA ALA A 23 -5.54 -6.60 -0.61
C ALA A 23 -4.54 -6.29 0.53
N SER A 24 -4.14 -5.03 0.69
CA SER A 24 -3.21 -4.61 1.74
C SER A 24 -3.76 -4.86 3.14
N ILE A 25 -5.08 -4.76 3.38
CA ILE A 25 -5.70 -5.14 4.67
C ILE A 25 -5.36 -6.59 5.02
N ILE A 26 -5.50 -7.51 4.06
CA ILE A 26 -5.20 -8.93 4.26
C ILE A 26 -3.71 -9.12 4.58
N ILE A 27 -2.84 -8.42 3.85
CA ILE A 27 -1.40 -8.46 4.11
C ILE A 27 -1.07 -7.95 5.52
N TRP A 28 -1.61 -6.80 5.91
CA TRP A 28 -1.34 -6.21 7.22
C TRP A 28 -1.91 -7.04 8.38
N CYS A 29 -3.02 -7.76 8.17
CA CYS A 29 -3.50 -8.77 9.11
C CYS A 29 -2.48 -9.91 9.29
N ALA A 30 -1.90 -10.42 8.19
CA ALA A 30 -0.85 -11.44 8.27
C ALA A 30 0.41 -10.92 8.99
N VAL A 31 0.82 -9.68 8.69
CA VAL A 31 1.92 -8.99 9.39
C VAL A 31 1.65 -8.85 10.88
N LEU A 32 0.42 -8.48 11.27
CA LEU A 32 0.03 -8.43 12.68
C LEU A 32 0.21 -9.79 13.36
N VAL A 33 -0.31 -10.86 12.74
CA VAL A 33 -0.16 -12.24 13.24
C VAL A 33 1.31 -12.59 13.44
N ILE A 34 2.19 -12.24 12.50
CA ILE A 34 3.63 -12.46 12.62
C ILE A 34 4.21 -11.70 13.82
N HIS A 35 3.88 -10.42 13.98
CA HIS A 35 4.50 -9.57 14.99
C HIS A 35 4.00 -9.82 16.42
N ILE A 36 2.85 -10.47 16.61
CA ILE A 36 2.38 -10.93 17.92
C ILE A 36 2.97 -12.29 18.36
N THR A 37 3.62 -13.03 17.46
CA THR A 37 4.30 -14.29 17.83
C THR A 37 5.47 -14.06 18.78
N SER A 38 6.00 -15.14 19.37
CA SER A 38 7.23 -15.12 20.18
C SER A 38 8.52 -15.26 19.34
N LEU A 39 8.43 -15.21 18.00
CA LEU A 39 9.60 -15.37 17.13
C LEU A 39 10.64 -14.25 17.29
N PRO A 40 11.93 -14.51 16.98
CA PRO A 40 12.96 -13.48 16.91
C PRO A 40 12.60 -12.37 15.90
N ILE A 41 13.02 -11.13 16.18
CA ILE A 41 12.65 -9.96 15.36
C ILE A 41 13.09 -10.09 13.90
N LEU A 42 14.28 -10.64 13.64
CA LEU A 42 14.76 -10.88 12.28
C LEU A 42 13.86 -11.87 11.52
N THR A 43 13.45 -12.96 12.16
CA THR A 43 12.51 -13.93 11.56
C THR A 43 11.16 -13.29 11.28
N LYS A 44 10.65 -12.46 12.21
CA LYS A 44 9.41 -11.70 11.99
C LYS A 44 9.52 -10.76 10.79
N ASN A 45 10.63 -10.03 10.67
CA ASN A 45 10.85 -9.10 9.58
C ASN A 45 10.99 -9.85 8.23
N LEU A 46 11.65 -11.00 8.20
CA LEU A 46 11.77 -11.83 7.00
C LEU A 46 10.40 -12.35 6.55
N PHE A 47 9.61 -12.87 7.48
CA PHE A 47 8.25 -13.32 7.17
C PHE A 47 7.35 -12.17 6.74
N THR A 48 7.47 -11.01 7.38
CA THR A 48 6.78 -9.79 6.96
C THR A 48 7.12 -9.42 5.52
N PHE A 49 8.40 -9.47 5.16
CA PHE A 49 8.83 -9.23 3.78
C PHE A 49 8.19 -10.23 2.81
N CYS A 50 8.29 -11.53 3.10
CA CYS A 50 7.65 -12.58 2.29
C CYS A 50 6.13 -12.40 2.14
N CYS A 51 5.44 -11.93 3.18
CA CYS A 51 4.01 -11.65 3.15
C CYS A 51 3.63 -10.51 2.21
N THR A 52 4.56 -9.63 1.81
CA THR A 52 4.25 -8.56 0.85
C THR A 52 4.22 -9.06 -0.60
N ALA A 53 4.95 -10.13 -0.93
CA ALA A 53 5.02 -10.70 -2.28
C ALA A 53 3.66 -11.07 -2.90
N PRO A 54 2.70 -11.70 -2.18
CA PRO A 54 1.39 -12.03 -2.75
C PRO A 54 0.44 -10.83 -2.92
N LEU A 55 0.84 -9.59 -2.62
CA LEU A 55 -0.04 -8.41 -2.73
C LEU A 55 -0.65 -8.25 -4.12
N MET A 56 0.15 -8.35 -5.18
CA MET A 56 -0.34 -8.19 -6.56
C MET A 56 -1.29 -9.34 -6.96
N PRO A 57 -0.97 -10.63 -6.76
CA PRO A 57 -1.92 -11.72 -6.96
C PRO A 57 -3.25 -11.54 -6.20
N LEU A 58 -3.20 -11.11 -4.94
CA LEU A 58 -4.39 -10.86 -4.13
C LEU A 58 -5.22 -9.69 -4.68
N ALA A 59 -4.57 -8.60 -5.05
CA ALA A 59 -5.23 -7.45 -5.67
C ALA A 59 -5.93 -7.85 -6.98
N TYR A 60 -5.31 -8.70 -7.79
CA TYR A 60 -5.92 -9.25 -9.00
C TYR A 60 -7.13 -10.16 -8.71
N MET A 61 -7.07 -10.97 -7.66
CA MET A 61 -8.23 -11.77 -7.23
C MET A 61 -9.39 -10.88 -6.77
N ILE A 62 -9.10 -9.86 -5.97
CA ILE A 62 -10.10 -8.89 -5.49
C ILE A 62 -10.67 -8.08 -6.65
N SER A 63 -9.85 -7.69 -7.63
CA SER A 63 -10.32 -6.93 -8.81
C SER A 63 -11.42 -7.67 -9.56
N LYS A 64 -11.31 -9.01 -9.69
CA LYS A 64 -12.37 -9.85 -10.25
C LYS A 64 -13.65 -9.80 -9.42
N ALA A 65 -13.53 -9.89 -8.08
CA ALA A 65 -14.69 -9.85 -7.18
C ALA A 65 -15.42 -8.50 -7.25
N ILE A 66 -14.70 -7.38 -7.36
CA ILE A 66 -15.29 -6.04 -7.44
C ILE A 66 -15.51 -5.55 -8.89
N LYS A 67 -15.35 -6.42 -9.90
CA LYS A 67 -15.54 -6.12 -11.33
C LYS A 67 -14.74 -4.91 -11.81
N VAL A 68 -13.44 -4.89 -11.51
CA VAL A 68 -12.47 -3.89 -11.96
C VAL A 68 -11.74 -4.41 -13.20
N ASP A 69 -11.59 -3.56 -14.21
CA ASP A 69 -10.64 -3.81 -15.30
C ASP A 69 -9.22 -3.53 -14.81
N PHE A 70 -8.55 -4.58 -14.37
CA PHE A 70 -7.20 -4.52 -13.80
C PHE A 70 -6.16 -4.08 -14.82
N THR A 71 -6.32 -4.48 -16.09
CA THR A 71 -5.28 -4.32 -17.11
C THR A 71 -5.48 -3.09 -17.98
N ASN A 72 -6.72 -2.63 -18.19
CA ASN A 72 -7.10 -1.48 -19.02
C ASN A 72 -6.12 -1.22 -20.19
N LYS A 73 -5.99 -2.21 -21.08
CA LYS A 73 -4.90 -2.30 -22.07
C LYS A 73 -4.91 -1.17 -23.11
N GLU A 74 -6.07 -0.54 -23.29
CA GLU A 74 -6.26 0.58 -24.22
C GLU A 74 -5.66 1.89 -23.67
N ASN A 75 -5.45 1.97 -22.35
CA ASN A 75 -4.94 3.17 -21.70
C ASN A 75 -3.44 3.03 -21.38
N PRO A 76 -2.55 3.81 -22.03
CA PRO A 76 -1.11 3.71 -21.81
C PRO A 76 -0.69 4.08 -20.37
N LEU A 77 -1.51 4.82 -19.62
CA LEU A 77 -1.23 5.14 -18.23
C LEU A 77 -1.32 3.92 -17.29
N THR A 78 -1.90 2.81 -17.75
CA THR A 78 -1.85 1.55 -16.98
C THR A 78 -0.40 1.06 -16.82
N ASN A 79 0.43 1.17 -17.86
CA ASN A 79 1.85 0.84 -17.77
C ASN A 79 2.62 1.80 -16.84
N LEU A 80 2.17 3.06 -16.76
CA LEU A 80 2.72 4.02 -15.81
C LEU A 80 2.40 3.62 -14.36
N GLY A 81 1.20 3.08 -14.11
CA GLY A 81 0.85 2.49 -12.81
C GLY A 81 1.76 1.34 -12.40
N VAL A 82 2.17 0.50 -13.36
CA VAL A 82 3.16 -0.56 -13.13
C VAL A 82 4.54 0.03 -12.83
N LEU A 83 4.96 1.05 -13.57
CA LEU A 83 6.23 1.75 -13.31
C LEU A 83 6.28 2.31 -11.88
N PHE A 84 5.18 2.86 -11.38
CA PHE A 84 5.10 3.30 -9.99
C PHE A 84 5.33 2.12 -9.03
N SER A 85 4.62 1.01 -9.20
CA SER A 85 4.85 -0.18 -8.35
C SER A 85 6.29 -0.67 -8.39
N VAL A 86 6.93 -0.68 -9.57
CA VAL A 86 8.34 -1.06 -9.71
C VAL A 86 9.26 -0.06 -9.00
N ASN A 87 8.96 1.24 -9.05
CA ASN A 87 9.72 2.25 -8.32
C ASN A 87 9.69 2.02 -6.80
N GLN A 88 8.60 1.46 -6.24
CA GLN A 88 8.55 1.10 -4.83
C GLN A 88 9.66 0.11 -4.44
N MET A 89 10.05 -0.79 -5.37
CA MET A 89 11.09 -1.80 -5.13
C MET A 89 12.46 -1.17 -4.86
N LEU A 90 12.74 0.02 -5.38
CA LEU A 90 14.00 0.73 -5.12
C LEU A 90 14.11 1.16 -3.64
N TYR A 91 12.99 1.47 -2.99
CA TYR A 91 12.98 1.80 -1.57
C TYR A 91 13.22 0.58 -0.67
N LEU A 92 13.10 -0.64 -1.19
CA LEU A 92 13.42 -1.85 -0.42
C LEU A 92 14.89 -1.91 -0.02
N LEU A 93 15.79 -1.23 -0.74
CA LEU A 93 17.19 -1.11 -0.33
C LEU A 93 17.31 -0.52 1.08
N ILE A 94 16.48 0.50 1.39
CA ILE A 94 16.42 1.15 2.70
C ILE A 94 15.86 0.16 3.74
N ALA A 95 14.80 -0.56 3.40
CA ALA A 95 14.19 -1.53 4.31
C ALA A 95 15.14 -2.70 4.63
N MET A 96 15.90 -3.18 3.65
CA MET A 96 16.88 -4.27 3.82
C MET A 96 18.11 -3.83 4.60
N TRP A 97 18.53 -2.57 4.46
CA TRP A 97 19.57 -2.01 5.30
C TRP A 97 19.11 -1.94 6.77
N ILE A 98 17.93 -1.37 7.03
CA ILE A 98 17.35 -1.29 8.38
C ILE A 98 17.08 -2.67 8.98
N TYR A 99 16.75 -3.67 8.16
CA TYR A 99 16.56 -5.06 8.61
C TYR A 99 17.76 -5.58 9.41
N GLN A 100 18.99 -5.19 9.05
CA GLN A 100 20.21 -5.57 9.78
C GLN A 100 20.58 -4.55 10.86
N GLU A 101 20.56 -3.25 10.53
CA GLU A 101 21.08 -2.20 11.42
C GLU A 101 20.18 -1.91 12.61
N VAL A 102 18.86 -1.82 12.39
CA VAL A 102 17.88 -1.49 13.44
C VAL A 102 16.60 -2.33 13.23
N PRO A 103 16.67 -3.65 13.49
CA PRO A 103 15.60 -4.59 13.12
C PRO A 103 14.23 -4.22 13.71
N GLU A 104 14.19 -3.63 14.91
CA GLU A 104 12.93 -3.23 15.56
C GLU A 104 12.19 -2.12 14.81
N LYS A 105 12.88 -1.37 13.94
CA LYS A 105 12.31 -0.25 13.18
C LYS A 105 12.00 -0.60 11.73
N MET A 106 12.32 -1.81 11.27
CA MET A 106 12.07 -2.24 9.88
C MET A 106 10.59 -2.10 9.49
N LEU A 107 9.66 -2.52 10.37
CA LEU A 107 8.23 -2.43 10.08
C LEU A 107 7.73 -0.99 9.94
N MET A 108 8.27 -0.07 10.74
CA MET A 108 7.99 1.37 10.64
C MET A 108 8.42 1.88 9.26
N VAL A 109 9.64 1.56 8.84
CA VAL A 109 10.18 1.99 7.55
C VAL A 109 9.38 1.40 6.39
N LEU A 110 8.96 0.13 6.47
CA LEU A 110 8.12 -0.50 5.46
C LEU A 110 6.77 0.19 5.32
N ALA A 111 6.11 0.51 6.44
CA ALA A 111 4.85 1.24 6.44
C ALA A 111 5.00 2.69 5.92
N MET A 112 6.11 3.37 6.23
CA MET A 112 6.40 4.70 5.66
C MET A 112 6.60 4.64 4.14
N ILE A 113 7.34 3.66 3.63
CA ILE A 113 7.52 3.44 2.19
C ILE A 113 6.17 3.20 1.53
N PHE A 114 5.35 2.32 2.11
CA PHE A 114 4.00 2.04 1.61
C PHE A 114 3.16 3.33 1.53
N GLY A 115 3.11 4.11 2.62
CA GLY A 115 2.33 5.35 2.67
C GLY A 115 2.80 6.37 1.64
N ALA A 116 4.10 6.69 1.61
CA ALA A 116 4.65 7.66 0.68
C ALA A 116 4.44 7.26 -0.79
N HIS A 117 4.48 5.95 -1.08
CA HIS A 117 4.27 5.41 -2.41
C HIS A 117 2.84 5.62 -2.96
N LEU A 118 1.88 6.00 -2.11
CA LEU A 118 0.52 6.33 -2.55
C LEU A 118 0.45 7.64 -3.36
N MET A 119 1.43 8.55 -3.22
CA MET A 119 1.34 9.89 -3.82
C MET A 119 1.26 9.88 -5.37
N PRO A 120 2.09 9.12 -6.11
CA PRO A 120 1.96 9.02 -7.58
C PRO A 120 0.57 8.51 -8.02
N TYR A 121 -0.05 7.61 -7.25
CA TYR A 121 -1.40 7.13 -7.52
C TYR A 121 -2.47 8.19 -7.25
N GLY A 122 -2.24 9.11 -6.31
CA GLY A 122 -3.11 10.27 -6.13
C GLY A 122 -3.13 11.18 -7.36
N TRP A 123 -2.00 11.31 -8.04
CA TRP A 123 -1.97 11.93 -9.35
C TRP A 123 -2.64 11.04 -10.41
N LEU A 124 -2.28 9.76 -10.55
CA LEU A 124 -2.84 8.88 -11.59
C LEU A 124 -4.38 8.80 -11.54
N TYR A 125 -4.94 8.62 -10.35
CA TYR A 125 -6.38 8.43 -10.12
C TYR A 125 -7.14 9.72 -9.78
N LYS A 126 -6.47 10.89 -9.91
CA LYS A 126 -7.02 12.20 -9.53
C LYS A 126 -7.67 12.16 -8.13
N SER A 127 -7.01 11.51 -7.18
CA SER A 127 -7.59 11.22 -5.86
C SER A 127 -7.00 12.06 -4.75
N LYS A 128 -7.86 12.86 -4.13
CA LYS A 128 -7.52 13.64 -2.92
C LYS A 128 -7.24 12.72 -1.75
N THR A 129 -7.94 11.60 -1.65
CA THR A 129 -7.75 10.60 -0.59
C THR A 129 -6.35 10.02 -0.65
N TYR A 130 -5.88 9.59 -1.84
CA TYR A 130 -4.51 9.10 -2.01
C TYR A 130 -3.45 10.15 -1.63
N ILE A 131 -3.62 11.41 -2.05
CA ILE A 131 -2.68 12.48 -1.71
C ILE A 131 -2.67 12.77 -0.20
N GLY A 132 -3.84 12.78 0.45
CA GLY A 132 -3.92 12.99 1.90
C GLY A 132 -3.27 11.85 2.68
N MET A 133 -3.61 10.60 2.35
CA MET A 133 -3.07 9.40 3.01
C MET A 133 -1.57 9.25 2.79
N SER A 134 -1.04 9.66 1.63
CA SER A 134 0.38 9.52 1.32
C SER A 134 1.30 10.37 2.19
N VAL A 135 0.79 11.48 2.73
CA VAL A 135 1.51 12.34 3.67
C VAL A 135 1.17 11.94 5.11
N PHE A 136 -0.08 11.63 5.38
CA PHE A 136 -0.56 11.32 6.73
C PHE A 136 0.03 10.01 7.27
N ILE A 137 0.02 8.93 6.49
CA ILE A 137 0.50 7.61 6.94
C ILE A 137 1.96 7.67 7.37
N PRO A 138 2.92 8.18 6.56
CA PRO A 138 4.33 8.18 6.97
C PRO A 138 4.59 8.99 8.24
N ILE A 139 3.93 10.13 8.41
CA ILE A 139 4.09 10.98 9.60
C ILE A 139 3.59 10.25 10.85
N VAL A 140 2.38 9.68 10.80
CA VAL A 140 1.82 8.98 11.97
C VAL A 140 2.62 7.72 12.28
N VAL A 141 2.98 6.94 11.26
CA VAL A 141 3.78 5.73 11.45
C VAL A 141 5.15 6.04 12.02
N LEU A 142 5.80 7.14 11.61
CA LEU A 142 7.06 7.56 12.20
C LEU A 142 6.89 7.84 13.71
N ILE A 143 5.89 8.63 14.09
CA ILE A 143 5.60 8.94 15.49
C ILE A 143 5.33 7.65 16.27
N ILE A 144 4.49 6.77 15.75
CA ILE A 144 4.13 5.53 16.43
C ILE A 144 5.33 4.58 16.51
N GLY A 145 6.08 4.40 15.42
CA GLY A 145 7.20 3.49 15.35
C GLY A 145 8.39 3.93 16.19
N LEU A 146 8.52 5.23 16.51
CA LEU A 146 9.50 5.72 17.47
C LEU A 146 9.10 5.38 18.92
N ASN A 147 7.81 5.43 19.25
CA ASN A 147 7.32 5.36 20.63
C ASN A 147 6.74 4.00 21.05
N PHE A 148 6.35 3.14 20.11
CA PHE A 148 5.62 1.90 20.38
C PHE A 148 6.26 0.67 19.73
N LYS A 149 5.77 -0.51 20.14
CA LYS A 149 6.22 -1.81 19.61
C LYS A 149 5.70 -2.04 18.19
N PRO A 150 6.40 -2.85 17.35
CA PRO A 150 6.03 -3.06 15.95
C PRO A 150 4.59 -3.53 15.70
N HIS A 151 4.04 -4.41 16.54
CA HIS A 151 2.66 -4.88 16.34
C HIS A 151 1.61 -3.75 16.39
N ILE A 152 1.88 -2.65 17.10
CA ILE A 152 1.01 -1.47 17.14
C ILE A 152 0.97 -0.78 15.78
N ILE A 153 2.09 -0.75 15.06
CA ILE A 153 2.15 -0.23 13.69
C ILE A 153 1.25 -1.07 12.78
N ALA A 154 1.32 -2.41 12.89
CA ALA A 154 0.48 -3.29 12.08
C ALA A 154 -1.02 -3.06 12.34
N VAL A 155 -1.44 -2.89 13.60
CA VAL A 155 -2.83 -2.54 13.93
C VAL A 155 -3.24 -1.20 13.31
N ILE A 156 -2.40 -0.17 13.44
CA ILE A 156 -2.70 1.16 12.88
C ILE A 156 -2.79 1.13 11.36
N MET A 157 -1.90 0.38 10.70
CA MET A 157 -1.96 0.20 9.26
C MET A 157 -3.27 -0.47 8.82
N ILE A 158 -3.73 -1.53 9.51
CA ILE A 158 -5.04 -2.14 9.23
C ILE A 158 -6.16 -1.10 9.32
N LEU A 159 -6.17 -0.29 10.38
CA LEU A 159 -7.17 0.77 10.55
C LEU A 159 -7.10 1.81 9.43
N PHE A 160 -5.90 2.24 9.05
CA PHE A 160 -5.69 3.17 7.94
C PHE A 160 -6.16 2.60 6.61
N GLU A 161 -5.84 1.35 6.28
CA GLU A 161 -6.29 0.73 5.03
C GLU A 161 -7.81 0.54 4.97
N ILE A 162 -8.47 0.26 6.11
CA ILE A 162 -9.93 0.20 6.20
C ILE A 162 -10.53 1.60 5.95
N VAL A 163 -10.06 2.61 6.67
CA VAL A 163 -10.54 4.00 6.50
C VAL A 163 -10.29 4.46 5.07
N PHE A 164 -9.11 4.18 4.52
CA PHE A 164 -8.74 4.53 3.16
C PHE A 164 -9.67 3.85 2.14
N SER A 165 -9.94 2.55 2.30
CA SER A 165 -10.88 1.82 1.45
C SER A 165 -12.28 2.45 1.48
N LEU A 166 -12.78 2.84 2.65
CA LEU A 166 -14.08 3.50 2.80
C LEU A 166 -14.10 4.87 2.12
N LEU A 167 -13.06 5.69 2.33
CA LEU A 167 -12.94 7.01 1.68
C LEU A 167 -12.88 6.89 0.16
N LEU A 168 -12.13 5.90 -0.37
CA LEU A 168 -12.10 5.62 -1.80
C LEU A 168 -13.46 5.17 -2.33
N MET A 169 -14.18 4.30 -1.61
CA MET A 169 -15.53 3.90 -2.00
C MET A 169 -16.49 5.10 -2.10
N VAL A 170 -16.36 6.09 -1.23
CA VAL A 170 -17.12 7.34 -1.33
C VAL A 170 -16.65 8.17 -2.52
N GLU A 171 -15.34 8.24 -2.76
CA GLU A 171 -14.77 9.02 -3.87
C GLU A 171 -15.08 8.43 -5.25
N ILE A 172 -15.21 7.11 -5.37
CA ILE A 172 -15.57 6.42 -6.63
C ILE A 172 -17.04 6.67 -7.01
N LYS A 173 -17.91 6.91 -6.02
CA LYS A 173 -19.34 7.20 -6.25
C LYS A 173 -19.61 8.65 -6.69
N LYS A 174 -18.63 9.55 -6.50
CA LYS A 174 -18.71 10.95 -6.90
C LYS A 174 -18.18 11.11 -8.32
#